data_AF-A0A158PAR4-F1
#
_entry.id   AF-A0A158PAR4-F1
#
_cell.length_a   1.000
_cell.length_b   1.000
_cell.length_c   1.000
_cell.angle_alpha   90.00
_cell.angle_beta   90.00
_cell.angle_gamma   90.00
#
_symmetry.space_group_name_H-M   'P 1'
#
loop_
_entity.id
_entity.type
_entity.pdbx_description
1 polymer ?
#
loop_
_entity_poly.entity_id
_entity_poly.type
_entity_poly.pdbx_seq_one_letter_code
_entity_poly.pdbx_strand_id
1 'polypeptide(L)'
;LKHFVSVPSFVVNYENCDIIFERSAIVMKLDASVNMYHHFCDFVNLYASQHINGSFSQQADASFGETWKVFSNSKPVELTALAGHRVCFRNALFPLLARQRFGLYYNMPLEEGCNGSGLMHAFSQYIIHRLRIVQRGPRLDSVRITVLSRSTHYRRILNLNEVILNRKK
;
A
#
# COMPACT_ATOMS: atom_id res chain seq x y z
N LEU A 1 16.16 -13.55 -9.61
CA LEU A 1 15.40 -14.83 -9.71
C LEU A 1 16.36 -16.02 -9.54
N LYS A 2 16.91 -16.26 -8.33
CA LYS A 2 17.95 -17.31 -8.14
C LYS A 2 17.36 -18.73 -8.00
N HIS A 3 16.09 -18.82 -7.64
CA HIS A 3 15.38 -20.08 -7.37
C HIS A 3 14.18 -20.31 -8.30
N PHE A 4 14.11 -19.57 -9.39
CA PHE A 4 13.04 -19.69 -10.37
C PHE A 4 13.66 -20.11 -11.69
N VAL A 5 13.07 -21.13 -12.31
CA VAL A 5 13.47 -21.64 -13.62
C VAL A 5 12.33 -21.34 -14.57
N SER A 6 12.65 -20.78 -15.73
CA SER A 6 11.68 -20.65 -16.80
C SER A 6 11.41 -22.03 -17.39
N VAL A 7 10.13 -22.39 -17.55
CA VAL A 7 9.71 -23.64 -18.18
C VAL A 7 9.17 -23.28 -19.57
N PRO A 8 9.95 -23.43 -20.66
CA PRO A 8 9.57 -22.92 -21.98
C PRO A 8 8.33 -23.59 -22.57
N SER A 9 8.05 -24.83 -22.16
CA SER A 9 6.90 -25.63 -22.60
C SER A 9 5.61 -25.29 -21.87
N PHE A 10 5.67 -24.52 -20.78
CA PHE A 10 4.49 -24.20 -20.01
C PHE A 10 3.66 -23.12 -20.73
N VAL A 11 2.38 -23.42 -20.95
CA VAL A 11 1.42 -22.49 -21.57
C VAL A 11 0.30 -22.20 -20.58
N VAL A 12 0.01 -20.92 -20.38
CA VAL A 12 -1.12 -20.48 -19.54
C VAL A 12 -2.43 -20.75 -20.30
N ASN A 13 -3.09 -21.85 -19.97
CA ASN A 13 -4.38 -22.29 -20.52
C ASN A 13 -5.17 -23.08 -19.45
N TYR A 14 -6.44 -23.41 -19.73
CA TYR A 14 -7.31 -24.11 -18.77
C TYR A 14 -6.99 -25.60 -18.60
N GLU A 15 -6.08 -26.16 -19.39
CA GLU A 15 -5.57 -27.52 -19.19
C GLU A 15 -4.52 -27.55 -18.06
N ASN A 16 -3.70 -26.50 -18.00
CA ASN A 16 -2.61 -26.35 -17.03
C ASN A 16 -3.01 -25.57 -15.76
N CYS A 17 -4.09 -24.79 -15.84
CA CYS A 17 -4.51 -23.85 -14.80
C CYS A 17 -6.00 -24.03 -14.49
N ASP A 18 -6.36 -24.07 -13.21
CA ASP A 18 -7.76 -24.15 -12.78
C ASP A 18 -8.37 -22.73 -12.73
N ILE A 19 -7.56 -21.72 -12.44
CA ILE A 19 -7.96 -20.31 -12.40
C ILE A 19 -6.93 -19.48 -13.17
N ILE A 20 -7.40 -18.61 -14.07
CA ILE A 20 -6.54 -17.70 -14.84
C ILE A 20 -6.94 -16.26 -14.57
N PHE A 21 -6.01 -15.48 -14.01
CA PHE A 21 -6.13 -14.03 -13.95
C PHE A 21 -5.69 -13.44 -15.29
N GLU A 22 -6.68 -13.11 -16.12
CA GLU A 22 -6.46 -12.54 -17.47
C GLU A 22 -5.97 -11.08 -17.43
N ARG A 23 -6.38 -10.32 -16.41
CA ARG A 23 -5.89 -8.95 -16.19
C ARG A 23 -4.60 -8.97 -15.39
N SER A 24 -3.80 -7.90 -15.52
CA SER A 24 -2.59 -7.72 -14.70
C SER A 24 -2.95 -7.75 -13.21
N ALA A 25 -2.37 -8.70 -12.49
CA ALA A 25 -2.63 -8.94 -11.08
C ALA A 25 -1.48 -8.40 -10.22
N ILE A 26 -1.82 -7.72 -9.12
CA ILE A 26 -0.84 -7.33 -8.11
C ILE A 26 -0.80 -8.45 -7.09
N VAL A 27 0.33 -9.13 -6.99
CA VAL A 27 0.55 -10.19 -5.99
C VAL A 27 1.40 -9.60 -4.88
N MET A 28 0.75 -9.30 -3.76
CA MET A 28 1.41 -8.66 -2.62
C MET A 28 1.12 -9.39 -1.32
N LYS A 29 2.12 -9.42 -0.45
CA LYS A 29 1.96 -9.80 0.94
C LYS A 29 1.93 -8.50 1.75
N LEU A 30 0.78 -8.20 2.36
CA LEU A 30 0.67 -7.10 3.31
C LEU A 30 1.50 -7.41 4.56
N ASP A 31 2.16 -6.39 5.09
CA ASP A 31 2.88 -6.52 6.36
C ASP A 31 1.90 -6.48 7.54
N ALA A 32 2.40 -6.66 8.76
CA ALA A 32 1.62 -6.90 9.96
C ALA A 32 0.57 -5.80 10.18
N SER A 33 -0.70 -6.21 10.29
CA SER A 33 -1.87 -5.36 10.56
C SER A 33 -1.84 -4.66 11.93
N VAL A 34 -0.80 -4.90 12.71
CA VAL A 34 -0.58 -4.31 14.03
C VAL A 34 -0.23 -2.83 13.98
N ASN A 35 0.09 -2.23 12.83
CA ASN A 35 0.41 -0.80 12.75
C ASN A 35 0.09 -0.21 11.37
N MET A 36 -0.58 0.95 11.33
CA MET A 36 -0.79 1.71 10.10
C MET A 36 0.50 2.06 9.36
N TYR A 37 1.62 2.22 10.09
CA TYR A 37 2.94 2.46 9.48
C TYR A 37 3.38 1.32 8.56
N HIS A 38 3.09 0.07 8.93
CA HIS A 38 3.45 -1.08 8.10
C HIS A 38 2.69 -1.07 6.77
N HIS A 39 1.39 -0.76 6.81
CA HIS A 39 0.58 -0.57 5.61
C HIS A 39 1.00 0.65 4.78
N PHE A 40 1.40 1.76 5.42
CA PHE A 40 1.92 2.92 4.71
C PHE A 40 3.11 2.53 3.82
N CYS A 41 4.07 1.81 4.39
CA CYS A 41 5.24 1.37 3.65
C CYS A 41 4.90 0.32 2.57
N ASP A 42 3.90 -0.56 2.79
CA ASP A 42 3.40 -1.46 1.74
C ASP A 42 2.93 -0.67 0.50
N PHE A 43 2.18 0.41 0.71
CA PHE A 43 1.68 1.25 -0.38
C PHE A 43 2.75 2.11 -1.05
N VAL A 44 3.75 2.60 -0.31
CA VAL A 44 4.91 3.30 -0.89
C VAL A 44 5.67 2.37 -1.82
N ASN A 45 5.90 1.12 -1.40
CA ASN A 45 6.59 0.14 -2.21
C ASN A 45 5.77 -0.28 -3.44
N LEU A 46 4.45 -0.43 -3.30
CA LEU A 46 3.56 -0.67 -4.42
C LEU A 46 3.61 0.47 -5.43
N TYR A 47 3.56 1.73 -4.97
CA TYR A 47 3.70 2.91 -5.83
C TYR A 47 5.05 2.92 -6.55
N ALA A 48 6.15 2.73 -5.82
CA ALA A 48 7.49 2.69 -6.41
C ALA A 48 7.60 1.60 -7.48
N SER A 49 7.03 0.41 -7.22
CA SER A 49 7.02 -0.71 -8.17
C SER A 49 6.24 -0.39 -9.44
N GLN A 50 5.05 0.22 -9.30
CA GLN A 50 4.26 0.65 -10.45
C GLN A 50 4.95 1.77 -11.23
N HIS A 51 5.62 2.68 -10.52
CA HIS A 51 6.37 3.78 -11.13
C HIS A 51 7.56 3.27 -11.94
N ILE A 52 8.33 2.31 -11.41
CA ILE A 52 9.44 1.66 -12.12
C ILE A 52 8.94 0.87 -13.32
N ASN A 53 7.81 0.16 -13.17
CA ASN A 53 7.24 -0.68 -14.22
C ASN A 53 6.40 0.11 -15.25
N GLY A 54 6.20 1.42 -15.06
CA GLY A 54 5.31 2.24 -15.89
C GLY A 54 3.83 1.83 -15.86
N SER A 55 3.43 0.98 -14.91
CA SER A 55 2.12 0.33 -14.88
C SER A 55 1.17 1.05 -13.92
N PHE A 56 0.59 2.16 -14.37
CA PHE A 56 -0.47 2.86 -13.64
C PHE A 56 -1.83 2.54 -14.26
N SER A 57 -2.57 1.58 -13.69
CA SER A 57 -3.93 1.31 -14.17
C SER A 57 -4.92 2.35 -13.64
N GLN A 58 -5.81 2.80 -14.53
CA GLN A 58 -6.86 3.78 -14.27
C GLN A 58 -8.20 3.04 -14.21
N GLN A 59 -8.82 3.03 -13.03
CA GLN A 59 -10.19 3.45 -12.75
C GLN A 59 -10.34 3.28 -11.22
N ALA A 60 -11.52 3.15 -10.61
CA ALA A 60 -11.63 2.81 -9.19
C ALA A 60 -12.99 2.14 -8.94
N ASP A 61 -13.02 1.06 -8.15
CA ASP A 61 -14.24 0.46 -7.62
C ASP A 61 -14.12 0.28 -6.11
N ALA A 62 -15.22 0.52 -5.40
CA ALA A 62 -15.20 0.74 -3.97
C ALA A 62 -15.58 -0.52 -3.17
N SER A 63 -14.61 -1.22 -2.55
CA SER A 63 -14.88 -2.10 -1.39
C SER A 63 -13.64 -2.69 -0.67
N PHE A 64 -12.50 -2.02 -0.71
CA PHE A 64 -11.39 -2.27 0.22
C PHE A 64 -10.82 -0.91 0.65
N GLY A 65 -10.12 -0.84 1.80
CA GLY A 65 -9.73 0.43 2.45
C GLY A 65 -9.27 1.49 1.45
N GLU A 66 -9.70 2.75 1.65
CA GLU A 66 -9.68 3.81 0.63
C GLU A 66 -8.37 3.89 -0.18
N THR A 67 -7.21 3.70 0.46
CA THR A 67 -5.89 3.71 -0.18
C THR A 67 -5.72 2.65 -1.28
N TRP A 68 -6.32 1.47 -1.19
CA TRP A 68 -6.21 0.44 -2.23
C TRP A 68 -6.82 0.87 -3.57
N LYS A 69 -7.89 1.67 -3.51
CA LYS A 69 -8.57 2.21 -4.71
C LYS A 69 -7.67 3.12 -5.55
N VAL A 70 -6.58 3.61 -4.97
CA VAL A 70 -5.55 4.36 -5.69
C VAL A 70 -4.81 3.45 -6.67
N PHE A 71 -4.62 2.18 -6.34
CA PHE A 71 -3.77 1.25 -7.07
C PHE A 71 -4.54 0.25 -7.94
N SER A 72 -5.73 -0.16 -7.51
CA SER A 72 -6.55 -1.15 -8.19
C SER A 72 -8.03 -0.98 -7.89
N ASN A 73 -8.86 -1.41 -8.84
CA ASN A 73 -10.33 -1.35 -8.76
C ASN A 73 -10.89 -2.71 -8.36
N SER A 74 -10.10 -3.75 -8.57
CA SER A 74 -10.50 -5.10 -8.23
C SER A 74 -10.39 -5.26 -6.72
N LYS A 75 -11.38 -5.92 -6.14
CA LYS A 75 -11.29 -6.32 -4.73
C LYS A 75 -10.08 -7.25 -4.57
N PRO A 76 -9.29 -7.11 -3.50
CA PRO A 76 -8.27 -8.07 -3.18
C PRO A 76 -8.89 -9.47 -3.05
N VAL A 77 -8.19 -10.47 -3.57
CA VAL A 77 -8.52 -11.88 -3.39
C VAL A 77 -7.52 -12.46 -2.41
N GLU A 78 -8.00 -13.02 -1.31
CA GLU A 78 -7.14 -13.70 -0.34
C GLU A 78 -6.65 -15.04 -0.91
N LEU A 79 -5.39 -15.40 -0.65
CA LEU A 79 -4.82 -16.66 -1.12
C LEU A 79 -5.57 -17.89 -0.57
N THR A 80 -6.21 -17.76 0.59
CA THR A 80 -7.07 -18.78 1.20
C THR A 80 -8.25 -19.15 0.31
N ALA A 81 -8.82 -18.17 -0.40
CA ALA A 81 -9.93 -18.39 -1.34
C ALA A 81 -9.49 -19.16 -2.61
N LEU A 82 -8.18 -19.25 -2.87
CA LEU A 82 -7.59 -19.93 -4.02
C LEU A 82 -6.93 -21.27 -3.63
N ALA A 83 -7.03 -21.67 -2.36
CA ALA A 83 -6.39 -22.88 -1.86
C ALA A 83 -6.85 -24.12 -2.66
N GLY A 84 -5.90 -25.01 -2.94
CA GLY A 84 -6.16 -26.25 -3.70
C GLY A 84 -6.24 -26.09 -5.22
N HIS A 85 -6.15 -24.88 -5.77
CA HIS A 85 -6.23 -24.62 -7.20
C HIS A 85 -4.86 -24.24 -7.79
N ARG A 86 -4.60 -24.66 -9.03
CA ARG A 86 -3.49 -24.18 -9.86
C ARG A 86 -3.86 -22.81 -10.44
N VAL A 87 -3.31 -21.76 -9.85
CA VAL A 87 -3.59 -20.37 -10.25
C VAL A 87 -2.52 -19.87 -11.20
N CYS A 88 -2.95 -19.34 -12.35
CA CYS A 88 -2.08 -18.73 -13.34
C CYS A 88 -2.40 -17.25 -13.52
N PHE A 89 -1.37 -16.48 -13.87
CA PHE A 89 -1.47 -15.06 -14.13
C PHE A 89 -0.93 -14.79 -15.53
N ARG A 90 -1.69 -14.11 -16.38
CA ARG A 90 -1.17 -13.62 -17.67
C ARG A 90 -0.06 -12.61 -17.46
N ASN A 91 -0.28 -11.72 -16.51
CA ASN A 91 0.67 -10.71 -16.08
C ASN A 91 0.56 -10.56 -14.56
N ALA A 92 1.69 -10.59 -13.87
CA ALA A 92 1.75 -10.40 -12.42
C ALA A 92 2.79 -9.34 -12.08
N LEU A 93 2.38 -8.34 -11.30
CA LEU A 93 3.26 -7.39 -10.65
C LEU A 93 3.53 -7.86 -9.22
N PHE A 94 4.79 -8.07 -8.89
CA PHE A 94 5.24 -8.34 -7.53
C PHE A 94 5.89 -7.06 -6.99
N PRO A 95 5.25 -6.36 -6.04
CA PRO A 95 5.83 -5.14 -5.49
C PRO A 95 7.16 -5.41 -4.79
N LEU A 96 8.01 -4.38 -4.78
CA LEU A 96 9.21 -4.33 -3.95
C LEU A 96 8.83 -4.72 -2.51
N LEU A 97 9.57 -5.67 -1.95
CA LEU A 97 9.26 -6.17 -0.62
C LEU A 97 9.59 -5.10 0.41
N ALA A 98 8.62 -4.84 1.28
CA ALA A 98 8.80 -4.07 2.51
C ALA A 98 10.07 -4.51 3.27
N ARG A 99 10.34 -5.81 3.42
CA ARG A 99 11.47 -6.30 4.21
C ARG A 99 12.69 -6.74 3.37
N GLN A 100 12.86 -6.21 2.17
CA GLN A 100 14.08 -6.48 1.41
C GLN A 100 15.30 -5.94 2.19
N ARG A 101 16.35 -6.74 2.35
CA ARG A 101 17.61 -6.28 2.94
C ARG A 101 18.20 -5.24 1.98
N PHE A 102 18.46 -4.02 2.47
CA PHE A 102 18.73 -2.82 1.65
C PHE A 102 17.57 -2.36 0.75
N GLY A 103 16.35 -2.82 1.06
CA GLY A 103 15.12 -2.35 0.44
C GLY A 103 14.84 -0.90 0.81
N LEU A 104 14.17 -0.20 -0.09
CA LEU A 104 13.81 1.19 0.10
C LEU A 104 12.59 1.31 1.05
N TYR A 105 12.61 2.32 1.93
CA TYR A 105 11.47 2.92 2.64
C TYR A 105 10.60 2.09 3.63
N TYR A 106 10.84 0.79 3.81
CA TYR A 106 10.28 0.03 4.94
C TYR A 106 11.44 -0.45 5.83
N ASN A 107 11.36 -0.18 7.15
CA ASN A 107 12.48 -0.34 8.10
C ASN A 107 13.75 0.46 7.77
N MET A 108 13.70 1.40 6.81
CA MET A 108 14.78 2.38 6.68
C MET A 108 14.76 3.23 7.94
N PRO A 109 15.84 3.30 8.73
CA PRO A 109 15.94 4.29 9.79
C PRO A 109 15.68 5.65 9.14
N LEU A 110 14.70 6.39 9.66
CA LEU A 110 14.57 7.79 9.31
C LEU A 110 15.78 8.48 9.91
N GLU A 111 16.82 8.61 9.10
CA GLU A 111 18.04 9.33 9.48
C GLU A 111 17.68 10.77 9.85
N GLU A 112 18.28 11.25 10.92
CA GLU A 112 18.07 12.62 11.38
C GLU A 112 18.44 13.61 10.25
N GLY A 113 17.57 14.59 10.01
CA GLY A 113 17.75 15.55 8.92
C GLY A 113 17.20 15.11 7.55
N CYS A 114 16.68 13.89 7.41
CA CYS A 114 16.03 13.46 6.16
C CYS A 114 14.77 14.30 5.88
N ASN A 115 14.82 15.14 4.84
CA ASN A 115 13.70 15.93 4.35
C ASN A 115 13.71 15.99 2.82
N GLY A 116 12.57 16.33 2.22
CA GLY A 116 12.50 16.58 0.77
C GLY A 116 12.60 15.36 -0.14
N SER A 117 12.33 14.13 0.35
CA SER A 117 12.32 12.94 -0.51
C SER A 117 11.32 13.10 -1.66
N GLY A 118 11.84 13.15 -2.89
CA GLY A 118 11.03 13.29 -4.11
C GLY A 118 10.06 12.12 -4.31
N LEU A 119 10.46 10.89 -3.94
CA LEU A 119 9.57 9.73 -4.02
C LEU A 119 8.40 9.87 -3.06
N MET A 120 8.66 10.26 -1.80
CA MET A 120 7.59 10.46 -0.81
C MET A 120 6.68 11.63 -1.19
N HIS A 121 7.24 12.69 -1.76
CA HIS A 121 6.46 13.80 -2.30
C HIS A 121 5.53 13.34 -3.43
N ALA A 122 6.08 12.61 -4.41
CA ALA A 122 5.33 12.11 -5.56
C ALA A 122 4.26 11.09 -5.15
N PHE A 123 4.58 10.18 -4.22
CA PHE A 123 3.61 9.26 -3.63
C PHE A 123 2.46 10.01 -2.96
N SER A 124 2.76 11.02 -2.14
CA SER A 124 1.75 11.83 -1.46
C SER A 124 0.80 12.51 -2.46
N GLN A 125 1.36 13.16 -3.49
CA GLN A 125 0.57 13.79 -4.55
C GLN A 125 -0.27 12.77 -5.32
N TYR A 126 0.29 11.59 -5.62
CA TYR A 126 -0.40 10.51 -6.29
C TYR A 126 -1.64 10.03 -5.51
N ILE A 127 -1.49 9.79 -4.21
CA ILE A 127 -2.59 9.38 -3.33
C ILE A 127 -3.68 10.46 -3.29
N ILE A 128 -3.30 11.72 -3.01
CA ILE A 128 -4.23 12.85 -2.90
C ILE A 128 -5.03 13.03 -4.20
N HIS A 129 -4.32 13.01 -5.34
CA HIS A 129 -4.93 13.17 -6.66
C HIS A 129 -5.91 12.02 -6.97
N ARG A 130 -5.50 10.76 -6.78
CA ARG A 130 -6.33 9.58 -7.10
C ARG A 130 -7.54 9.44 -6.19
N LEU A 131 -7.42 9.82 -4.91
CA LEU A 131 -8.54 9.84 -3.97
C LEU A 131 -9.42 11.10 -4.08
N ARG A 132 -9.05 12.07 -4.93
CA ARG A 132 -9.75 13.35 -5.09
C ARG A 132 -9.88 14.10 -3.77
N ILE A 133 -8.84 14.06 -2.93
CA ILE A 133 -8.83 14.75 -1.64
C ILE A 133 -8.57 16.24 -1.89
N VAL A 134 -9.55 17.09 -1.59
CA VAL A 134 -9.42 18.54 -1.72
C VAL A 134 -8.56 19.09 -0.57
N GLN A 135 -7.38 19.63 -0.91
CA GLN A 135 -6.50 20.31 0.03
C GLN A 135 -6.85 21.81 0.07
N ARG A 136 -7.54 22.27 1.11
CA ARG A 136 -7.93 23.69 1.29
C ARG A 136 -6.84 24.56 1.94
N GLY A 137 -5.57 24.22 1.67
CA GLY A 137 -4.40 24.88 2.25
C GLY A 137 -4.34 24.88 3.78
N PRO A 138 -3.27 25.42 4.36
CA PRO A 138 -3.27 25.81 5.77
C PRO A 138 -4.24 26.98 5.98
N ARG A 139 -5.02 26.94 7.04
CA ARG A 139 -5.76 28.11 7.51
C ARG A 139 -4.76 29.03 8.20
N LEU A 140 -4.64 30.28 7.74
CA LEU A 140 -3.62 31.22 8.23
C LEU A 140 -3.71 31.44 9.75
N ASP A 141 -4.92 31.43 10.30
CA ASP A 141 -5.16 31.73 11.72
C ASP A 141 -5.43 30.49 12.59
N SER A 142 -5.25 29.27 12.05
CA SER A 142 -5.55 28.07 12.84
C SER A 142 -4.69 26.86 12.47
N VAL A 143 -4.19 26.18 13.50
CA VAL A 143 -3.45 24.92 13.34
C VAL A 143 -4.42 23.74 13.45
N ARG A 144 -4.47 22.89 12.42
CA ARG A 144 -5.19 21.60 12.49
C ARG A 144 -4.24 20.54 13.02
N ILE A 145 -4.61 19.92 14.12
CA ILE A 145 -3.84 18.84 14.73
C ILE A 145 -4.71 17.58 14.75
N THR A 146 -4.25 16.54 14.06
CA THR A 146 -4.88 15.22 14.05
C THR A 146 -4.13 14.32 15.04
N VAL A 147 -4.83 13.84 16.06
CA VAL A 147 -4.25 12.91 17.04
C VAL A 147 -4.69 11.49 16.70
N LEU A 148 -3.72 10.63 16.41
CA LEU A 148 -3.96 9.20 16.18
C LEU A 148 -3.87 8.45 17.51
N SER A 149 -5.03 8.12 18.09
CA SER A 149 -5.10 7.30 19.31
C SER A 149 -5.25 5.83 18.97
N ARG A 150 -4.61 4.96 19.76
CA ARG A 150 -4.64 3.50 19.57
C ARG A 150 -5.28 2.82 20.77
N SER A 151 -6.22 1.92 20.50
CA SER A 151 -6.89 1.07 21.49
C SER A 151 -6.06 -0.14 21.92
N THR A 152 -4.76 0.05 22.15
CA THR A 152 -3.86 -1.03 22.63
C THR A 152 -3.66 -0.92 24.15
N HIS A 153 -3.38 -2.04 24.83
CA HIS A 153 -3.19 -2.03 26.30
C HIS A 153 -1.99 -1.18 26.77
N TYR A 154 -0.90 -1.12 25.98
CA TYR A 154 0.37 -0.55 26.42
C TYR A 154 0.69 0.84 25.86
N ARG A 155 0.01 1.28 24.81
CA ARG A 155 0.28 2.58 24.15
C ARG A 155 -0.97 3.46 24.12
N ARG A 156 -1.62 3.63 25.28
CA ARG A 156 -2.76 4.55 25.46
C ARG A 156 -2.24 5.92 25.84
N ILE A 157 -2.80 6.96 25.23
CA ILE A 157 -2.60 8.35 25.65
C ILE A 157 -3.56 8.57 26.83
N LEU A 158 -3.04 8.53 28.06
CA LEU A 158 -3.85 8.54 29.28
C LEU A 158 -4.68 9.82 29.44
N ASN A 159 -4.15 10.95 28.99
CA ASN A 159 -4.77 12.27 29.06
C ASN A 159 -5.30 12.76 27.71
N LEU A 160 -5.63 11.87 26.78
CA LEU A 160 -6.09 12.25 25.44
C LEU A 160 -7.29 13.21 25.49
N ASN A 161 -8.22 12.97 26.41
CA ASN A 161 -9.41 13.80 26.57
C ASN A 161 -9.05 15.23 27.01
N GLU A 162 -8.06 15.40 27.89
CA GLU A 162 -7.58 16.72 28.29
C GLU A 162 -6.97 17.47 27.11
N VAL A 163 -6.19 16.78 26.27
CA VAL A 163 -5.55 17.35 25.07
C VAL A 163 -6.58 17.79 24.02
N ILE A 164 -7.70 17.05 23.89
CA ILE A 164 -8.77 17.37 22.93
C ILE A 164 -9.71 18.46 23.48
N LEU A 165 -10.08 18.39 24.76
CA LEU A 165 -11.06 19.29 25.39
C LEU A 165 -10.49 20.69 25.68
N ASN A 166 -9.21 20.80 26.05
CA ASN A 166 -8.57 22.09 26.35
C ASN A 166 -8.31 22.97 25.11
N ARG A 167 -8.70 22.52 23.90
CA ARG A 167 -8.57 23.31 22.66
C ARG A 167 -9.81 24.10 22.25
N LYS A 168 -10.88 24.08 23.06
CA LYS A 168 -12.07 24.92 22.83
C LYS A 168 -11.98 26.32 23.47
N LYS A 169 -10.79 26.87 23.66
CA LYS A 169 -10.58 28.27 24.06
C LYS A 169 -10.06 29.08 22.90
#